data_AF-A0A2T3N2Y4-F1
#
_entry.id   AF-A0A2T3N2Y4-F1
#
_cell.length_a   1.000
_cell.length_b   1.000
_cell.length_c   1.000
_cell.angle_alpha   90.00
_cell.angle_beta   90.00
_cell.angle_gamma   90.00
#
_symmetry.space_group_name_H-M   'P 1'
#
loop_
_entity.id
_entity.type
_entity.pdbx_description
1 polymer ?
#
loop_
_entity_poly.entity_id
_entity_poly.type
_entity_poly.pdbx_seq_one_letter_code
_entity_poly.pdbx_strand_id
1 'polypeptide(L)'
;MKKLSLLAASVALVLVGCGGGSGGGATGGDTTANNPVSPGKSTSSKELATKLANVNPTVNDDANICGTYGGIEGAVLRTEHFKVGVMDSGVTDANLEKAARVTQVAFNDLLTLIDLDAETDLHIDESNPWVVCVDSKKTGNGAGHVNAFEFSPENDAVEDYRLAKHELTHTVTSELLGDVEAYLKSERWFDEGIAHNWGSPAETLGAIQLADFTQNVGAPAIIKLHSQTIALWADNPDYSFMEYASFSTVIDYMIHKLGVTKADLLDVIRKTKDLPFEVAFNTVMSDKGLSLTLSDLEDPAYIQNKIIDGWLVDYQATGSIVADVNLAMIFVENDDYMSGSIESVVDYSKGIYESRLETFKDGTYELYALDSADKVYGPVNVTVKNHAMGNLNLTGIPLCTSAFCSEQD
;
A
#
# COMPACT_ATOMS: atom_id res chain seq x y z
N MET A 1 -43.81 -28.50 -27.23
CA MET A 1 -42.87 -28.39 -26.09
C MET A 1 -41.63 -27.65 -26.55
N LYS A 2 -41.55 -26.34 -26.26
CA LYS A 2 -40.39 -25.50 -26.59
C LYS A 2 -39.37 -25.65 -25.47
N LYS A 3 -38.16 -26.09 -25.80
CA LYS A 3 -37.02 -26.11 -24.86
C LYS A 3 -36.47 -24.69 -24.78
N LEU A 4 -36.58 -24.06 -23.60
CA LEU A 4 -35.79 -22.87 -23.29
C LEU A 4 -34.35 -23.31 -23.05
N SER A 5 -33.47 -22.89 -23.95
CA SER A 5 -32.03 -22.87 -23.76
C SER A 5 -31.69 -21.77 -22.74
N LEU A 6 -31.17 -22.18 -21.58
CA LEU A 6 -30.55 -21.30 -20.60
C LEU A 6 -29.31 -20.67 -21.26
N LEU A 7 -29.30 -19.36 -21.44
CA LEU A 7 -28.08 -18.59 -21.69
C LEU A 7 -27.24 -18.66 -20.41
N ALA A 8 -26.03 -19.20 -20.51
CA ALA A 8 -24.99 -18.94 -19.53
C ALA A 8 -24.59 -17.47 -19.67
N ALA A 9 -25.00 -16.65 -18.70
CA ALA A 9 -24.43 -15.32 -18.53
C ALA A 9 -23.03 -15.51 -17.96
N SER A 10 -22.02 -15.38 -18.82
CA SER A 10 -20.63 -15.21 -18.41
C SER A 10 -20.52 -13.89 -17.63
N VAL A 11 -20.46 -13.99 -16.31
CA VAL A 11 -20.10 -12.88 -15.41
C VAL A 11 -18.63 -12.58 -15.67
N ALA A 12 -18.36 -11.46 -16.33
CA ALA A 12 -17.02 -10.89 -16.36
C ALA A 12 -16.75 -10.32 -14.96
N LEU A 13 -15.94 -11.01 -14.15
CA LEU A 13 -15.32 -10.38 -13.00
C LEU A 13 -14.47 -9.21 -13.54
N VAL A 14 -14.85 -8.00 -13.18
CA VAL A 14 -14.00 -6.83 -13.38
C VAL A 14 -12.91 -6.95 -12.32
N LEU A 15 -11.73 -7.40 -12.74
CA LEU A 15 -10.53 -7.42 -11.92
C LEU A 15 -10.21 -5.96 -11.52
N VAL A 16 -10.44 -5.62 -10.26
CA VAL A 16 -9.95 -4.38 -9.66
C VAL A 16 -8.56 -4.72 -9.13
N GLY A 17 -7.54 -4.50 -9.97
CA GLY A 17 -6.16 -4.62 -9.52
C GLY A 17 -5.75 -3.36 -8.75
N CYS A 18 -5.16 -3.54 -7.57
CA CYS A 18 -4.44 -2.46 -6.91
C CYS A 18 -3.04 -2.43 -7.53
N GLY A 19 -2.87 -1.54 -8.51
CA GLY A 19 -1.58 -1.24 -9.08
C GLY A 19 -1.02 0.02 -8.44
N GLY A 20 0.04 -0.13 -7.66
CA GLY A 20 0.94 0.96 -7.36
C GLY A 20 1.71 1.30 -8.63
N GLY A 21 1.37 2.43 -9.25
CA GLY A 21 2.11 3.09 -10.33
C GLY A 21 3.16 2.26 -11.10
N SER A 22 2.73 1.25 -11.87
CA SER A 22 3.54 0.61 -12.91
C SER A 22 2.64 -0.11 -13.93
N GLY A 23 2.14 0.67 -14.89
CA GLY A 23 1.89 0.29 -16.28
C GLY A 23 0.89 -0.84 -16.61
N GLY A 24 -0.24 -0.47 -17.21
CA GLY A 24 -1.02 -1.32 -18.12
C GLY A 24 -2.42 -0.74 -18.36
N GLY A 25 -2.91 -0.41 -19.55
CA GLY A 25 -2.40 -0.59 -20.90
C GLY A 25 -3.34 0.15 -21.85
N ALA A 26 -2.92 1.32 -22.31
CA ALA A 26 -3.50 1.93 -23.51
C ALA A 26 -2.66 1.47 -24.71
N THR A 27 -3.28 0.67 -25.58
CA THR A 27 -2.74 0.41 -26.92
C THR A 27 -2.71 1.74 -27.70
N GLY A 28 -1.55 2.39 -27.75
CA GLY A 28 -1.31 3.58 -28.57
C GLY A 28 -0.32 4.52 -27.88
N GLY A 29 0.90 4.58 -28.41
CA GLY A 29 2.04 5.21 -27.76
C GLY A 29 1.91 6.71 -27.49
N ASP A 30 2.40 7.13 -26.33
CA ASP A 30 3.49 8.10 -26.21
C ASP A 30 4.11 7.94 -24.81
N THR A 31 5.42 7.75 -24.76
CA THR A 31 6.22 7.46 -23.56
C THR A 31 6.74 8.77 -22.96
N THR A 32 6.01 9.45 -22.06
CA THR A 32 6.55 10.64 -21.35
C THR A 32 5.87 11.00 -20.01
N ALA A 33 5.22 10.07 -19.30
CA ALA A 33 4.88 10.35 -17.89
C ALA A 33 6.13 10.07 -17.03
N ASN A 34 6.98 11.08 -16.85
CA ASN A 34 8.11 11.05 -15.93
C ASN A 34 7.58 11.02 -14.49
N ASN A 35 7.38 9.82 -13.95
CA ASN A 35 7.24 9.67 -12.51
C ASN A 35 8.61 9.95 -11.87
N PRO A 36 8.70 10.85 -10.86
CA PRO A 36 9.95 11.03 -10.14
C PRO A 36 10.34 9.71 -9.49
N VAL A 37 11.54 9.25 -9.82
CA VAL A 37 12.10 7.97 -9.34
C VAL A 37 12.51 8.15 -7.88
N SER A 38 11.87 7.39 -6.98
CA SER A 38 12.24 7.31 -5.57
C SER A 38 13.55 6.50 -5.44
N PRO A 39 14.69 7.11 -5.09
CA PRO A 39 15.92 6.38 -4.88
C PRO A 39 15.81 5.60 -3.57
N GLY A 40 16.08 4.30 -3.63
CA GLY A 40 16.48 3.57 -2.43
C GLY A 40 15.35 3.19 -1.49
N LYS A 41 14.41 2.37 -1.95
CA LYS A 41 13.73 1.46 -1.04
C LYS A 41 14.75 0.40 -0.63
N SER A 42 15.03 0.26 0.67
CA SER A 42 16.03 -0.68 1.16
C SER A 42 15.69 -2.09 0.67
N THR A 43 16.51 -2.64 -0.22
CA THR A 43 16.27 -3.96 -0.85
C THR A 43 16.63 -5.14 0.08
N SER A 44 17.14 -4.85 1.28
CA SER A 44 17.60 -5.89 2.19
C SER A 44 17.35 -5.56 3.66
N SER A 45 16.35 -6.20 4.26
CA SER A 45 16.20 -6.25 5.72
C SER A 45 16.66 -7.60 6.26
N LYS A 46 17.64 -7.57 7.17
CA LYS A 46 18.16 -8.78 7.83
C LYS A 46 17.07 -9.50 8.64
N GLU A 47 16.15 -8.74 9.23
CA GLU A 47 15.04 -9.30 9.99
C GLU A 47 14.09 -10.05 9.06
N LEU A 48 13.65 -9.43 7.95
CA LEU A 48 12.82 -10.08 6.95
C LEU A 48 13.49 -11.33 6.39
N ALA A 49 14.77 -11.24 5.98
CA ALA A 49 15.52 -12.38 5.47
C ALA A 49 15.55 -13.56 6.47
N THR A 50 15.65 -13.26 7.77
CA THR A 50 15.59 -14.28 8.82
C THR A 50 14.20 -14.91 8.92
N LYS A 51 13.12 -14.12 8.87
CA LYS A 51 11.75 -14.63 8.87
C LYS A 51 11.46 -15.50 7.64
N LEU A 52 11.84 -15.04 6.45
CA LEU A 52 11.66 -15.78 5.19
C LEU A 52 12.40 -17.12 5.19
N ALA A 53 13.60 -17.18 5.77
CA ALA A 53 14.38 -18.42 5.90
C ALA A 53 13.71 -19.46 6.82
N ASN A 54 12.86 -19.04 7.75
CA ASN A 54 12.17 -19.93 8.69
C ASN A 54 10.89 -20.55 8.11
N VAL A 55 10.36 -20.01 7.02
CA VAL A 55 9.24 -20.63 6.30
C VAL A 55 9.79 -21.76 5.43
N ASN A 56 9.23 -22.96 5.50
CA ASN A 56 9.66 -24.08 4.66
C ASN A 56 8.51 -24.55 3.76
N PRO A 57 8.35 -23.99 2.56
CA PRO A 57 7.32 -24.44 1.63
C PRO A 57 7.53 -25.91 1.27
N THR A 58 6.46 -26.70 1.26
CA THR A 58 6.48 -28.09 0.81
C THR A 58 5.90 -28.18 -0.59
N VAL A 59 6.51 -28.98 -1.45
CA VAL A 59 5.95 -29.28 -2.78
C VAL A 59 4.65 -30.06 -2.61
N ASN A 60 3.61 -29.59 -3.28
CA ASN A 60 2.36 -30.29 -3.49
C ASN A 60 2.31 -30.77 -4.96
N ASP A 61 1.44 -31.73 -5.27
CA ASP A 61 1.30 -32.23 -6.63
C ASP A 61 0.90 -31.08 -7.59
N ASP A 62 1.41 -31.14 -8.84
CA ASP A 62 1.08 -30.17 -9.89
C ASP A 62 -0.44 -30.09 -10.07
N ALA A 63 -0.97 -28.86 -10.07
CA ALA A 63 -2.39 -28.61 -10.23
C ALA A 63 -2.65 -27.19 -10.72
N ASN A 64 -3.72 -26.99 -11.47
CA ASN A 64 -4.18 -25.66 -11.83
C ASN A 64 -5.05 -25.05 -10.71
N ILE A 65 -4.42 -24.62 -9.61
CA ILE A 65 -5.13 -23.95 -8.50
C ILE A 65 -5.48 -22.49 -8.81
N CYS A 66 -4.84 -21.90 -9.83
CA CYS A 66 -5.07 -20.53 -10.29
C CYS A 66 -5.98 -20.44 -11.52
N GLY A 67 -6.67 -21.52 -11.89
CA GLY A 67 -7.40 -21.63 -13.15
C GLY A 67 -8.56 -20.64 -13.31
N THR A 68 -9.13 -20.17 -12.19
CA THR A 68 -10.13 -19.10 -12.17
C THR A 68 -9.57 -17.77 -12.68
N TYR A 69 -8.25 -17.58 -12.60
CA TYR A 69 -7.52 -16.36 -12.98
C TYR A 69 -6.76 -16.53 -14.32
N GLY A 70 -7.08 -17.57 -15.09
CA GLY A 70 -6.36 -17.90 -16.33
C GLY A 70 -5.05 -18.66 -16.09
N GLY A 71 -4.87 -19.22 -14.89
CA GLY A 71 -3.70 -20.01 -14.52
C GLY A 71 -3.49 -21.27 -15.36
N ILE A 72 -2.23 -21.70 -15.39
CA ILE A 72 -1.80 -22.94 -16.05
C ILE A 72 -1.58 -24.04 -15.00
N GLU A 73 -1.60 -25.30 -15.44
CA GLU A 73 -1.09 -26.39 -14.61
C GLU A 73 0.41 -26.21 -14.40
N GLY A 74 0.85 -26.28 -13.15
CA GLY A 74 2.25 -26.09 -12.77
C GLY A 74 2.48 -26.45 -11.31
N ALA A 75 3.72 -26.23 -10.86
CA ALA A 75 4.14 -26.52 -9.50
C ALA A 75 3.25 -25.78 -8.49
N VAL A 76 2.84 -26.50 -7.45
CA VAL A 76 2.13 -25.94 -6.32
C VAL A 76 2.99 -26.09 -5.09
N LEU A 77 3.22 -24.98 -4.39
CA LEU A 77 3.84 -25.00 -3.07
C LEU A 77 2.77 -24.87 -2.00
N ARG A 78 3.04 -25.42 -0.83
CA ARG A 78 2.18 -25.33 0.34
C ARG A 78 2.96 -24.75 1.51
N THR A 79 2.33 -23.83 2.22
CA THR A 79 2.78 -23.32 3.52
C THR A 79 1.74 -23.69 4.59
N GLU A 80 1.86 -23.11 5.79
CA GLU A 80 0.89 -23.31 6.87
C GLU A 80 -0.52 -22.88 6.45
N HIS A 81 -0.64 -21.66 5.92
CA HIS A 81 -1.93 -21.04 5.60
C HIS A 81 -2.29 -21.06 4.10
N PHE A 82 -1.35 -21.40 3.22
CA PHE A 82 -1.52 -21.16 1.78
C PHE A 82 -1.19 -22.35 0.88
N LYS A 83 -1.88 -22.41 -0.25
CA LYS A 83 -1.43 -23.07 -1.48
C LYS A 83 -1.03 -21.99 -2.49
N VAL A 84 0.17 -22.11 -3.04
CA VAL A 84 0.79 -21.09 -3.90
C VAL A 84 1.05 -21.72 -5.26
N GLY A 85 0.49 -21.11 -6.31
CA GLY A 85 0.56 -21.63 -7.67
C GLY A 85 0.89 -20.54 -8.68
N VAL A 86 0.98 -20.94 -9.95
CA VAL A 86 1.41 -20.06 -11.05
C VAL A 86 0.23 -19.67 -11.94
N MET A 87 0.18 -18.42 -12.36
CA MET A 87 -0.77 -17.93 -13.35
C MET A 87 -0.26 -18.09 -14.78
N ASP A 88 1.06 -18.14 -14.96
CA ASP A 88 1.68 -18.21 -16.26
C ASP A 88 3.05 -18.89 -16.23
N SER A 89 3.56 -19.26 -17.41
CA SER A 89 4.80 -20.02 -17.56
C SER A 89 6.09 -19.22 -17.30
N GLY A 90 5.99 -17.90 -17.12
CA GLY A 90 7.13 -17.03 -16.82
C GLY A 90 7.54 -17.04 -15.34
N VAL A 91 6.71 -17.60 -14.45
CA VAL A 91 7.07 -17.76 -13.03
C VAL A 91 8.09 -18.87 -12.87
N THR A 92 9.28 -18.52 -12.37
CA THR A 92 10.35 -19.49 -12.07
C THR A 92 10.10 -20.18 -10.72
N ASP A 93 10.67 -21.37 -10.53
CA ASP A 93 10.61 -22.08 -9.23
C ASP A 93 11.14 -21.20 -8.08
N ALA A 94 12.20 -20.42 -8.33
CA ALA A 94 12.76 -19.50 -7.35
C ALA A 94 11.78 -18.38 -6.97
N ASN A 95 11.08 -17.80 -7.96
CA ASN A 95 10.06 -16.78 -7.71
C ASN A 95 8.83 -17.37 -7.01
N LEU A 96 8.43 -18.60 -7.36
CA LEU A 96 7.34 -19.30 -6.69
C LEU A 96 7.68 -19.59 -5.22
N GLU A 97 8.91 -20.04 -4.94
CA GLU A 97 9.38 -20.28 -3.56
C GLU A 97 9.49 -18.97 -2.78
N LYS A 98 10.03 -17.91 -3.39
CA LYS A 98 10.09 -16.56 -2.81
C LYS A 98 8.68 -16.08 -2.44
N ALA A 99 7.73 -16.15 -3.38
CA ALA A 99 6.34 -15.75 -3.17
C ALA A 99 5.71 -16.51 -2.00
N ALA A 100 5.88 -17.83 -1.95
CA ALA A 100 5.35 -18.63 -0.84
C ALA A 100 5.89 -18.22 0.54
N ARG A 101 7.19 -17.94 0.63
CA ARG A 101 7.83 -17.48 1.87
C ARG A 101 7.34 -16.08 2.26
N VAL A 102 7.33 -15.17 1.30
CA VAL A 102 6.93 -13.77 1.51
C VAL A 102 5.48 -13.68 1.96
N THR A 103 4.57 -14.34 1.26
CA THR A 103 3.14 -14.36 1.61
C THR A 103 2.90 -14.88 3.02
N GLN A 104 3.56 -15.98 3.40
CA GLN A 104 3.40 -16.55 4.75
C GLN A 104 3.88 -15.58 5.83
N VAL A 105 5.02 -14.89 5.63
CA VAL A 105 5.54 -13.92 6.58
C VAL A 105 4.64 -12.68 6.65
N ALA A 106 4.23 -12.14 5.50
CA ALA A 106 3.31 -11.01 5.40
C ALA A 106 1.99 -11.28 6.11
N PHE A 107 1.44 -12.47 5.94
CA PHE A 107 0.18 -12.87 6.59
C PHE A 107 0.32 -12.98 8.11
N ASN A 108 1.38 -13.63 8.61
CA ASN A 108 1.60 -13.75 10.05
C ASN A 108 1.78 -12.38 10.73
N ASP A 109 2.54 -11.48 10.09
CA ASP A 109 2.73 -10.12 10.58
C ASP A 109 1.42 -9.30 10.48
N LEU A 110 0.61 -9.50 9.44
CA LEU A 110 -0.72 -8.88 9.31
C LEU A 110 -1.66 -9.35 10.41
N LEU A 111 -1.82 -10.66 10.65
CA LEU A 111 -2.68 -11.20 11.70
C LEU A 111 -2.33 -10.65 13.08
N THR A 112 -1.04 -10.55 13.38
CA THR A 112 -0.55 -9.94 14.61
C THR A 112 -0.92 -8.46 14.69
N LEU A 113 -0.82 -7.73 13.57
CA LEU A 113 -1.13 -6.30 13.50
C LEU A 113 -2.62 -6.01 13.75
N ILE A 114 -3.52 -6.84 13.21
CA ILE A 114 -4.96 -6.64 13.26
C ILE A 114 -5.67 -7.47 14.34
N ASP A 115 -4.90 -8.25 15.11
CA ASP A 115 -5.36 -9.11 16.21
C ASP A 115 -6.46 -10.09 15.78
N LEU A 116 -6.20 -10.81 14.68
CA LEU A 116 -7.06 -11.89 14.18
C LEU A 116 -6.34 -13.24 14.24
N ASP A 117 -7.11 -14.29 14.47
CA ASP A 117 -6.66 -15.69 14.40
C ASP A 117 -7.03 -16.32 13.05
N ALA A 118 -6.08 -17.02 12.45
CA ALA A 118 -6.27 -17.64 11.13
C ALA A 118 -7.42 -18.66 11.12
N GLU A 119 -7.53 -19.49 12.15
CA GLU A 119 -8.51 -20.59 12.21
C GLU A 119 -9.88 -20.07 12.65
N THR A 120 -9.94 -19.27 13.71
CA THR A 120 -11.23 -18.87 14.30
C THR A 120 -11.89 -17.68 13.61
N ASP A 121 -11.10 -16.72 13.11
CA ASP A 121 -11.66 -15.51 12.47
C ASP A 121 -11.73 -15.64 10.94
N LEU A 122 -10.80 -16.36 10.32
CA LEU A 122 -10.67 -16.44 8.86
C LEU A 122 -10.90 -17.85 8.29
N HIS A 123 -11.13 -18.84 9.15
CA HIS A 123 -11.42 -20.24 8.76
C HIS A 123 -10.33 -20.89 7.91
N ILE A 124 -9.07 -20.51 8.14
CA ILE A 124 -7.90 -21.08 7.49
C ILE A 124 -7.34 -22.18 8.38
N ASP A 125 -7.32 -23.40 7.86
CA ASP A 125 -6.76 -24.58 8.53
C ASP A 125 -5.99 -25.47 7.53
N GLU A 126 -5.45 -26.59 8.01
CA GLU A 126 -4.70 -27.53 7.16
C GLU A 126 -5.55 -28.09 5.99
N SER A 127 -6.86 -28.19 6.16
CA SER A 127 -7.78 -28.66 5.12
C SER A 127 -8.22 -27.54 4.18
N ASN A 128 -8.29 -26.30 4.66
CA ASN A 128 -8.83 -25.13 3.98
C ASN A 128 -7.80 -23.98 3.89
N PRO A 129 -6.63 -24.19 3.25
CA PRO A 129 -5.69 -23.10 3.03
C PRO A 129 -6.24 -22.13 1.96
N TRP A 130 -5.88 -20.85 2.08
CA TRP A 130 -6.12 -19.85 1.05
C TRP A 130 -5.22 -20.06 -0.17
N VAL A 131 -5.61 -19.47 -1.30
CA VAL A 131 -4.89 -19.62 -2.58
C VAL A 131 -4.12 -18.35 -2.92
N VAL A 132 -2.88 -18.53 -3.36
CA VAL A 132 -1.99 -17.46 -3.82
C VAL A 132 -1.61 -17.73 -5.25
N CYS A 133 -1.84 -16.76 -6.12
CA CYS A 133 -1.59 -16.89 -7.54
C CYS A 133 -0.50 -15.90 -7.99
N VAL A 134 0.62 -16.46 -8.44
CA VAL A 134 1.80 -15.69 -8.84
C VAL A 134 1.74 -15.43 -10.34
N ASP A 135 1.78 -14.16 -10.75
CA ASP A 135 1.80 -13.73 -12.16
C ASP A 135 3.14 -13.05 -12.47
N SER A 136 3.82 -13.44 -13.55
CA SER A 136 5.08 -12.80 -13.97
C SER A 136 4.88 -11.62 -14.94
N LYS A 137 3.65 -11.35 -15.39
CA LYS A 137 3.35 -10.39 -16.46
C LYS A 137 2.96 -9.00 -15.98
N LYS A 138 2.71 -8.81 -14.68
CA LYS A 138 2.21 -7.55 -14.09
C LYS A 138 3.01 -7.11 -12.87
N THR A 139 4.34 -7.23 -12.92
CA THR A 139 5.27 -6.86 -11.83
C THR A 139 4.81 -5.61 -11.06
N GLY A 140 4.78 -5.69 -9.73
CA GLY A 140 4.38 -4.60 -8.83
C GLY A 140 2.86 -4.40 -8.67
N ASN A 141 2.05 -5.32 -9.19
CA ASN A 141 0.59 -5.27 -9.06
C ASN A 141 0.04 -6.50 -8.33
N GLY A 142 -1.14 -6.34 -7.74
CA GLY A 142 -1.90 -7.45 -7.16
C GLY A 142 -3.40 -7.20 -7.12
N ALA A 143 -4.12 -8.22 -6.64
CA ALA A 143 -5.54 -8.14 -6.31
C ALA A 143 -5.90 -9.15 -5.21
N GLY A 144 -6.48 -8.66 -4.12
CA GLY A 144 -7.11 -9.48 -3.08
C GLY A 144 -8.54 -9.89 -3.42
N HIS A 145 -8.90 -11.11 -3.04
CA HIS A 145 -10.23 -11.71 -3.23
C HIS A 145 -10.66 -12.48 -1.97
N VAL A 146 -11.92 -12.91 -1.90
CA VAL A 146 -12.34 -13.88 -0.87
C VAL A 146 -11.46 -15.12 -0.98
N ASN A 147 -10.86 -15.57 0.13
CA ASN A 147 -9.98 -16.73 0.27
C ASN A 147 -8.77 -16.87 -0.70
N ALA A 148 -8.47 -15.83 -1.47
CA ALA A 148 -7.38 -15.87 -2.43
C ALA A 148 -6.82 -14.47 -2.69
N PHE A 149 -5.60 -14.41 -3.23
CA PHE A 149 -5.11 -13.21 -3.90
C PHE A 149 -4.12 -13.57 -5.00
N GLU A 150 -3.95 -12.63 -5.92
CA GLU A 150 -2.90 -12.66 -6.92
C GLU A 150 -1.93 -11.52 -6.70
N PHE A 151 -0.65 -11.76 -6.99
CA PHE A 151 0.34 -10.70 -7.04
C PHE A 151 1.50 -11.08 -7.96
N SER A 152 2.21 -10.06 -8.42
CA SER A 152 3.37 -10.20 -9.29
C SER A 152 4.65 -9.78 -8.56
N PRO A 153 5.43 -10.74 -8.04
CA PRO A 153 6.66 -10.46 -7.32
C PRO A 153 7.67 -9.70 -8.17
N GLU A 154 8.35 -8.76 -7.53
CA GLU A 154 9.51 -8.04 -8.00
C GLU A 154 10.82 -8.75 -7.60
N ASN A 155 11.96 -8.14 -7.95
CA ASN A 155 13.26 -8.65 -7.51
C ASN A 155 13.59 -8.27 -6.06
N ASP A 156 12.83 -7.37 -5.44
CA ASP A 156 13.00 -6.93 -4.06
C ASP A 156 12.10 -7.74 -3.12
N ALA A 157 12.66 -8.31 -2.04
CA ALA A 157 11.87 -9.08 -1.07
C ALA A 157 11.05 -8.19 -0.13
N VAL A 158 11.49 -6.96 0.12
CA VAL A 158 10.82 -5.99 0.98
C VAL A 158 9.57 -5.44 0.28
N GLU A 159 9.69 -5.05 -0.98
CA GLU A 159 8.53 -4.60 -1.77
C GLU A 159 7.52 -5.73 -1.98
N ASP A 160 7.99 -6.96 -2.28
CA ASP A 160 7.10 -8.13 -2.36
C ASP A 160 6.35 -8.37 -1.05
N TYR A 161 7.03 -8.19 0.08
CA TYR A 161 6.40 -8.34 1.39
C TYR A 161 5.31 -7.30 1.62
N ARG A 162 5.56 -6.03 1.29
CA ARG A 162 4.57 -4.97 1.44
C ARG A 162 3.40 -5.14 0.48
N LEU A 163 3.67 -5.50 -0.78
CA LEU A 163 2.64 -5.80 -1.76
C LEU A 163 1.79 -6.99 -1.32
N ALA A 164 2.41 -8.11 -0.92
CA ALA A 164 1.65 -9.26 -0.41
C ALA A 164 0.81 -8.88 0.82
N LYS A 165 1.34 -8.07 1.74
CA LYS A 165 0.60 -7.62 2.93
C LYS A 165 -0.56 -6.68 2.59
N HIS A 166 -0.39 -5.82 1.60
CA HIS A 166 -1.44 -4.96 1.04
C HIS A 166 -2.57 -5.83 0.48
N GLU A 167 -2.27 -6.76 -0.42
CA GLU A 167 -3.30 -7.61 -1.03
C GLU A 167 -3.97 -8.57 -0.03
N LEU A 168 -3.21 -9.09 0.94
CA LEU A 168 -3.77 -9.87 2.03
C LEU A 168 -4.76 -9.06 2.88
N THR A 169 -4.58 -7.73 2.99
CA THR A 169 -5.56 -6.88 3.65
C THR A 169 -6.89 -6.90 2.89
N HIS A 170 -6.85 -6.77 1.57
CA HIS A 170 -8.04 -6.89 0.72
C HIS A 170 -8.68 -8.29 0.78
N THR A 171 -7.88 -9.34 0.89
CA THR A 171 -8.39 -10.71 1.10
C THR A 171 -9.10 -10.86 2.44
N VAL A 172 -8.50 -10.35 3.52
CA VAL A 172 -9.10 -10.37 4.86
C VAL A 172 -10.41 -9.58 4.89
N THR A 173 -10.45 -8.38 4.31
CA THR A 173 -11.66 -7.56 4.30
C THR A 173 -12.75 -8.21 3.46
N SER A 174 -12.40 -8.81 2.32
CA SER A 174 -13.31 -9.59 1.48
C SER A 174 -13.89 -10.80 2.22
N GLU A 175 -13.05 -11.55 2.95
CA GLU A 175 -13.50 -12.69 3.77
C GLU A 175 -14.49 -12.25 4.86
N LEU A 176 -14.18 -11.16 5.57
CA LEU A 176 -15.05 -10.62 6.63
C LEU A 176 -16.40 -10.12 6.09
N LEU A 177 -16.42 -9.57 4.88
CA LEU A 177 -17.68 -9.23 4.18
C LEU A 177 -18.44 -10.49 3.75
N GLY A 178 -17.73 -11.58 3.45
CA GLY A 178 -18.28 -12.84 2.94
C GLY A 178 -18.94 -12.66 1.57
N ASP A 179 -18.43 -11.72 0.76
CA ASP A 179 -18.99 -11.37 -0.55
C ASP A 179 -17.90 -11.31 -1.61
N VAL A 180 -18.16 -11.94 -2.76
CA VAL A 180 -17.27 -11.92 -3.92
C VAL A 180 -17.23 -10.54 -4.60
N GLU A 181 -18.22 -9.68 -4.33
CA GLU A 181 -18.26 -8.28 -4.78
C GLU A 181 -17.95 -7.31 -3.62
N ALA A 182 -17.02 -7.67 -2.74
CA ALA A 182 -16.59 -6.85 -1.61
C ALA A 182 -16.34 -5.38 -1.98
N TYR A 183 -15.68 -5.14 -3.12
CA TYR A 183 -15.37 -3.81 -3.68
C TYR A 183 -16.60 -2.95 -4.02
N LEU A 184 -17.82 -3.50 -4.05
CA LEU A 184 -19.06 -2.74 -4.23
C LEU A 184 -19.66 -2.28 -2.91
N LYS A 185 -19.23 -2.85 -1.78
CA LYS A 185 -19.84 -2.58 -0.48
C LYS A 185 -19.06 -1.55 0.32
N SER A 186 -17.73 -1.61 0.28
CA SER A 186 -16.83 -0.63 0.89
C SER A 186 -16.37 0.40 -0.13
N GLU A 187 -16.05 1.60 0.36
CA GLU A 187 -15.59 2.69 -0.50
C GLU A 187 -14.09 2.58 -0.75
N ARG A 188 -13.66 2.86 -1.99
CA ARG A 188 -12.27 2.70 -2.45
C ARG A 188 -11.25 3.40 -1.54
N TRP A 189 -11.50 4.66 -1.16
CA TRP A 189 -10.58 5.38 -0.27
C TRP A 189 -10.36 4.64 1.05
N PHE A 190 -11.37 3.96 1.58
CA PHE A 190 -11.28 3.27 2.85
C PHE A 190 -10.51 1.97 2.69
N ASP A 191 -10.89 1.14 1.71
CA ASP A 191 -10.25 -0.16 1.47
C ASP A 191 -8.77 -0.01 1.09
N GLU A 192 -8.48 0.85 0.12
CA GLU A 192 -7.10 1.11 -0.29
C GLU A 192 -6.34 1.84 0.81
N GLY A 193 -7.01 2.71 1.57
CA GLY A 193 -6.42 3.41 2.71
C GLY A 193 -5.96 2.46 3.81
N ILE A 194 -6.79 1.48 4.20
CA ILE A 194 -6.40 0.47 5.21
C ILE A 194 -5.34 -0.48 4.67
N ALA A 195 -5.45 -0.92 3.41
CA ALA A 195 -4.48 -1.83 2.80
C ALA A 195 -3.11 -1.16 2.66
N HIS A 196 -3.07 0.11 2.25
CA HIS A 196 -1.84 0.89 2.18
C HIS A 196 -1.28 1.19 3.57
N ASN A 197 -2.11 1.62 4.53
CA ASN A 197 -1.65 1.88 5.90
C ASN A 197 -1.09 0.62 6.59
N TRP A 198 -1.67 -0.55 6.36
CA TRP A 198 -1.22 -1.79 7.00
C TRP A 198 -0.09 -2.49 6.24
N GLY A 199 -0.02 -2.31 4.92
CA GLY A 199 1.04 -2.81 4.05
C GLY A 199 2.33 -1.98 4.12
N SER A 200 2.19 -0.65 4.10
CA SER A 200 3.28 0.34 4.03
C SER A 200 2.95 1.59 4.89
N PRO A 201 2.96 1.52 6.23
CA PRO A 201 2.50 2.63 7.09
C PRO A 201 3.32 3.91 6.97
N ALA A 202 4.55 3.89 6.43
CA ALA A 202 5.32 5.11 6.19
C ALA A 202 4.89 5.87 4.91
N GLU A 203 4.15 5.24 4.00
CA GLU A 203 3.65 5.85 2.76
C GLU A 203 2.40 6.70 3.08
N THR A 204 2.63 7.84 3.73
CA THR A 204 1.63 8.87 4.03
C THR A 204 2.10 10.24 3.55
N LEU A 205 1.16 11.19 3.44
CA LEU A 205 1.44 12.56 3.01
C LEU A 205 1.73 13.47 4.21
N GLY A 206 2.66 14.41 4.01
CA GLY A 206 2.81 15.58 4.87
C GLY A 206 1.72 16.64 4.61
N ALA A 207 1.69 17.67 5.45
CA ALA A 207 0.71 18.75 5.38
C ALA A 207 0.70 19.46 4.02
N ILE A 208 1.88 19.80 3.47
CA ILE A 208 1.99 20.46 2.16
C ILE A 208 1.39 19.60 1.05
N GLN A 209 1.74 18.31 1.01
CA GLN A 209 1.26 17.37 -0.01
C GLN A 209 -0.25 17.15 0.08
N LEU A 210 -0.77 16.91 1.29
CA LEU A 210 -2.21 16.68 1.44
C LEU A 210 -3.00 17.96 1.15
N ALA A 211 -2.48 19.14 1.48
CA ALA A 211 -3.10 20.41 1.12
C ALA A 211 -3.14 20.62 -0.39
N ASP A 212 -2.04 20.35 -1.09
CA ASP A 212 -1.97 20.44 -2.55
C ASP A 212 -2.94 19.46 -3.21
N PHE A 213 -2.95 18.19 -2.77
CA PHE A 213 -3.93 17.21 -3.21
C PHE A 213 -5.37 17.69 -2.96
N THR A 214 -5.69 18.13 -1.75
CA THR A 214 -7.05 18.53 -1.37
C THR A 214 -7.54 19.74 -2.17
N GLN A 215 -6.64 20.67 -2.54
CA GLN A 215 -6.98 21.86 -3.32
C GLN A 215 -7.23 21.55 -4.80
N ASN A 216 -6.48 20.61 -5.38
CA ASN A 216 -6.53 20.32 -6.81
C ASN A 216 -7.47 19.16 -7.16
N VAL A 217 -7.59 18.16 -6.27
CA VAL A 217 -8.42 16.96 -6.44
C VAL A 217 -9.70 17.01 -5.61
N GLY A 218 -9.59 17.45 -4.35
CA GLY A 218 -10.67 17.39 -3.37
C GLY A 218 -10.35 16.47 -2.19
N ALA A 219 -11.32 16.28 -1.30
CA ALA A 219 -11.13 15.43 -0.12
C ALA A 219 -10.97 13.96 -0.54
N PRO A 220 -10.02 13.19 0.03
CA PRO A 220 -9.78 11.82 -0.43
C PRO A 220 -11.02 10.91 -0.33
N ALA A 221 -11.87 11.10 0.67
CA ALA A 221 -13.06 10.25 0.87
C ALA A 221 -14.17 10.41 -0.18
N ILE A 222 -14.07 11.40 -1.09
CA ILE A 222 -15.03 11.52 -2.21
C ILE A 222 -14.82 10.42 -3.27
N ILE A 223 -13.67 9.73 -3.24
CA ILE A 223 -13.30 8.67 -4.18
C ILE A 223 -13.82 7.34 -3.64
N LYS A 224 -15.02 6.98 -4.08
CA LYS A 224 -15.77 5.80 -3.61
C LYS A 224 -15.55 4.58 -4.48
N LEU A 225 -15.29 4.77 -5.77
CA LEU A 225 -15.21 3.73 -6.78
C LEU A 225 -13.93 3.82 -7.61
N HIS A 226 -13.42 2.68 -8.07
CA HIS A 226 -12.27 2.62 -8.98
C HIS A 226 -12.47 3.41 -10.28
N SER A 227 -13.70 3.46 -10.81
CA SER A 227 -14.00 4.25 -12.01
C SER A 227 -13.84 5.76 -11.79
N GLN A 228 -14.04 6.25 -10.57
CA GLN A 228 -13.81 7.66 -10.23
C GLN A 228 -12.32 7.96 -10.19
N THR A 229 -11.51 7.05 -9.66
CA THR A 229 -10.06 7.12 -9.71
C THR A 229 -9.55 7.24 -11.15
N ILE A 230 -10.00 6.35 -12.05
CA ILE A 230 -9.59 6.39 -13.47
C ILE A 230 -9.93 7.74 -14.11
N ALA A 231 -11.14 8.25 -13.86
CA ALA A 231 -11.57 9.54 -14.41
C ALA A 231 -10.74 10.69 -13.84
N LEU A 232 -10.48 10.67 -12.52
CA LEU A 232 -9.72 11.70 -11.84
C LEU A 232 -8.27 11.79 -12.34
N TRP A 233 -7.61 10.65 -12.57
CA TRP A 233 -6.24 10.61 -13.08
C TRP A 233 -6.13 10.97 -14.55
N ALA A 234 -7.18 10.75 -15.34
CA ALA A 234 -7.24 11.29 -16.69
C ALA A 234 -7.23 12.83 -16.69
N ASP A 235 -7.86 13.45 -15.68
CA ASP A 235 -7.95 14.91 -15.55
C ASP A 235 -6.77 15.52 -14.74
N ASN A 236 -6.14 14.74 -13.86
CA ASN A 236 -5.10 15.19 -12.93
C ASN A 236 -3.93 14.19 -12.85
N PRO A 237 -3.22 13.92 -13.95
CA PRO A 237 -2.19 12.88 -14.01
C PRO A 237 -1.07 13.07 -12.99
N ASP A 238 -0.72 14.34 -12.71
CA ASP A 238 0.33 14.74 -11.75
C ASP A 238 0.02 14.35 -10.30
N TYR A 239 -1.21 13.92 -9.97
CA TYR A 239 -1.61 13.54 -8.61
C TYR A 239 -1.85 12.04 -8.45
N SER A 240 -1.74 11.26 -9.53
CA SER A 240 -2.05 9.82 -9.53
C SER A 240 -1.18 9.02 -8.56
N PHE A 241 0.08 9.41 -8.38
CA PHE A 241 0.99 8.75 -7.44
C PHE A 241 0.67 9.05 -5.95
N MET A 242 -0.15 10.08 -5.68
CA MET A 242 -0.49 10.49 -4.31
C MET A 242 -1.77 9.82 -3.78
N GLU A 243 -2.50 9.08 -4.62
CA GLU A 243 -3.81 8.50 -4.29
C GLU A 243 -3.79 7.73 -2.98
N TYR A 244 -3.03 6.63 -2.94
CA TYR A 244 -3.04 5.70 -1.82
C TYR A 244 -2.42 6.32 -0.57
N ALA A 245 -1.39 7.15 -0.72
CA ALA A 245 -0.82 7.91 0.38
C ALA A 245 -1.82 8.90 0.98
N SER A 246 -2.68 9.53 0.16
CA SER A 246 -3.74 10.43 0.64
C SER A 246 -4.81 9.68 1.44
N PHE A 247 -5.23 8.50 0.98
CA PHE A 247 -6.16 7.62 1.68
C PHE A 247 -5.59 7.14 3.01
N SER A 248 -4.36 6.60 2.97
CA SER A 248 -3.64 6.14 4.16
C SER A 248 -3.47 7.27 5.19
N THR A 249 -3.24 8.51 4.75
CA THR A 249 -3.14 9.67 5.66
C THR A 249 -4.44 9.94 6.42
N VAL A 250 -5.60 9.74 5.79
CA VAL A 250 -6.91 9.88 6.47
C VAL A 250 -7.14 8.74 7.45
N ILE A 251 -6.80 7.51 7.09
CA ILE A 251 -6.84 6.36 8.01
C ILE A 251 -5.91 6.58 9.21
N ASP A 252 -4.73 7.13 8.96
CA ASP A 252 -3.73 7.41 9.97
C ASP A 252 -4.19 8.50 10.94
N TYR A 253 -4.88 9.54 10.45
CA TYR A 253 -5.56 10.54 11.29
C TYR A 253 -6.55 9.86 12.25
N MET A 254 -7.38 8.95 11.73
CA MET A 254 -8.35 8.23 12.56
C MET A 254 -7.65 7.43 13.65
N ILE A 255 -6.57 6.71 13.31
CA ILE A 255 -5.84 5.86 14.25
C ILE A 255 -5.10 6.70 15.30
N HIS A 256 -4.27 7.64 14.86
CA HIS A 256 -3.31 8.32 15.73
C HIS A 256 -3.87 9.56 16.43
N LYS A 257 -4.81 10.28 15.80
CA LYS A 257 -5.43 11.47 16.40
C LYS A 257 -6.73 11.15 17.13
N LEU A 258 -7.59 10.34 16.52
CA LEU A 258 -8.91 10.04 17.08
C LEU A 258 -8.95 8.78 17.95
N GLY A 259 -7.89 7.96 17.93
CA GLY A 259 -7.81 6.74 18.71
C GLY A 259 -8.69 5.61 18.18
N VAL A 260 -9.03 5.64 16.88
CA VAL A 260 -9.71 4.53 16.20
C VAL A 260 -8.75 3.35 16.14
N THR A 261 -9.18 2.19 16.63
CA THR A 261 -8.35 0.99 16.61
C THR A 261 -8.52 0.25 15.28
N LYS A 262 -7.57 -0.62 14.93
CA LYS A 262 -7.69 -1.49 13.74
C LYS A 262 -8.92 -2.40 13.82
N ALA A 263 -9.27 -2.86 15.02
CA ALA A 263 -10.50 -3.61 15.26
C ALA A 263 -11.78 -2.80 14.95
N ASP A 264 -11.77 -1.49 15.19
CA ASP A 264 -12.89 -0.60 14.81
C ASP A 264 -12.98 -0.46 13.29
N LEU A 265 -11.86 -0.30 12.59
CA LEU A 265 -11.83 -0.27 11.14
C LEU A 265 -12.36 -1.58 10.53
N LEU A 266 -11.99 -2.73 11.11
CA LEU A 266 -12.56 -4.03 10.74
C LEU A 266 -14.06 -4.13 11.08
N ASP A 267 -14.53 -3.50 12.16
CA ASP A 267 -15.96 -3.46 12.50
C ASP A 267 -16.78 -2.65 11.49
N VAL A 268 -16.20 -1.59 10.88
CA VAL A 268 -16.81 -0.89 9.74
C VAL A 268 -17.04 -1.86 8.59
N ILE A 269 -16.03 -2.66 8.23
CA ILE A 269 -16.13 -3.69 7.18
C ILE A 269 -17.20 -4.72 7.53
N ARG A 270 -17.18 -5.28 8.75
CA ARG A 270 -18.17 -6.28 9.19
C ARG A 270 -19.60 -5.75 9.12
N LYS A 271 -19.85 -4.51 9.57
CA LYS A 271 -21.17 -3.88 9.52
C LYS A 271 -21.62 -3.56 8.10
N THR A 272 -20.67 -3.26 7.20
CA THR A 272 -20.92 -2.96 5.78
C THR A 272 -21.48 -4.17 5.02
N LYS A 273 -21.36 -5.38 5.58
CA LYS A 273 -22.05 -6.58 5.09
C LYS A 273 -23.57 -6.40 5.02
N ASP A 274 -24.15 -5.76 6.04
CA ASP A 274 -25.60 -5.65 6.25
C ASP A 274 -26.12 -4.21 6.15
N LEU A 275 -25.23 -3.21 6.15
CA LEU A 275 -25.55 -1.79 6.15
C LEU A 275 -24.84 -1.06 5.00
N PRO A 276 -25.40 0.05 4.46
CA PRO A 276 -24.64 0.95 3.61
C PRO A 276 -23.36 1.43 4.31
N PHE A 277 -22.26 1.57 3.57
CA PHE A 277 -20.95 1.94 4.12
C PHE A 277 -20.99 3.16 5.04
N GLU A 278 -21.64 4.25 4.60
CA GLU A 278 -21.82 5.46 5.43
C GLU A 278 -22.46 5.17 6.79
N VAL A 279 -23.51 4.32 6.80
CA VAL A 279 -24.22 3.97 8.04
C VAL A 279 -23.33 3.11 8.93
N ALA A 280 -22.60 2.16 8.36
CA ALA A 280 -21.64 1.33 9.09
C ALA A 280 -20.53 2.19 9.71
N PHE A 281 -19.88 3.03 8.91
CA PHE A 281 -18.83 3.95 9.34
C PHE A 281 -19.31 4.86 10.48
N ASN A 282 -20.40 5.58 10.26
CA ASN A 282 -20.93 6.53 11.26
C ASN A 282 -21.35 5.83 12.55
N THR A 283 -21.87 4.60 12.46
CA THR A 283 -22.23 3.79 13.64
C THR A 283 -21.00 3.46 14.46
N VAL A 284 -19.92 2.96 13.84
CA VAL A 284 -18.68 2.61 14.57
C VAL A 284 -18.05 3.85 15.21
N MET A 285 -17.98 4.97 14.48
CA MET A 285 -17.44 6.22 15.04
C MET A 285 -18.29 6.71 16.23
N SER A 286 -19.61 6.66 16.11
CA SER A 286 -20.52 7.05 17.20
C SER A 286 -20.43 6.12 18.41
N ASP A 287 -20.31 4.80 18.21
CA ASP A 287 -20.14 3.81 19.30
C ASP A 287 -18.85 4.07 20.09
N LYS A 288 -17.83 4.64 19.44
CA LYS A 288 -16.58 5.14 20.05
C LYS A 288 -16.71 6.50 20.72
N GLY A 289 -17.88 7.14 20.65
CA GLY A 289 -18.10 8.49 21.15
C GLY A 289 -17.42 9.59 20.31
N LEU A 290 -17.01 9.27 19.08
CA LEU A 290 -16.45 10.24 18.15
C LEU A 290 -17.59 10.97 17.43
N SER A 291 -17.40 12.27 17.20
CA SER A 291 -18.31 13.08 16.38
C SER A 291 -17.97 13.03 14.89
N LEU A 292 -16.97 12.23 14.49
CA LEU A 292 -16.55 12.09 13.10
C LEU A 292 -17.63 11.35 12.32
N THR A 293 -17.99 11.88 11.16
CA THR A 293 -18.86 11.25 10.18
C THR A 293 -18.15 11.08 8.84
N LEU A 294 -18.67 10.21 7.97
CA LEU A 294 -18.17 10.10 6.60
C LEU A 294 -18.28 11.43 5.85
N SER A 295 -19.39 12.17 6.04
CA SER A 295 -19.59 13.49 5.42
C SER A 295 -18.53 14.51 5.85
N ASP A 296 -17.94 14.38 7.04
CA ASP A 296 -16.82 15.22 7.44
C ASP A 296 -15.58 14.88 6.60
N LEU A 297 -15.28 13.61 6.37
CA LEU A 297 -14.14 13.19 5.55
C LEU A 297 -14.30 13.51 4.07
N GLU A 298 -15.54 13.69 3.59
CA GLU A 298 -15.86 14.14 2.23
C GLU A 298 -15.77 15.66 2.06
N ASP A 299 -15.68 16.44 3.14
CA ASP A 299 -15.59 17.90 3.09
C ASP A 299 -14.13 18.37 3.04
N PRO A 300 -13.66 19.00 1.94
CA PRO A 300 -12.31 19.55 1.86
C PRO A 300 -11.98 20.53 2.97
N ALA A 301 -12.96 21.28 3.49
CA ALA A 301 -12.76 22.20 4.59
C ALA A 301 -12.48 21.47 5.90
N TYR A 302 -13.08 20.30 6.13
CA TYR A 302 -12.75 19.47 7.29
C TYR A 302 -11.32 18.93 7.16
N ILE A 303 -10.95 18.39 6.00
CA ILE A 303 -9.59 17.89 5.75
C ILE A 303 -8.55 18.99 6.00
N GLN A 304 -8.77 20.18 5.45
CA GLN A 304 -7.91 21.34 5.68
C GLN A 304 -7.81 21.70 7.17
N ASN A 305 -8.94 21.93 7.85
CA ASN A 305 -8.91 22.49 9.20
C ASN A 305 -8.56 21.47 10.30
N LYS A 306 -8.92 20.20 10.12
CA LYS A 306 -8.79 19.17 11.18
C LYS A 306 -7.62 18.24 10.97
N ILE A 307 -7.34 17.87 9.72
CA ILE A 307 -6.25 16.96 9.40
C ILE A 307 -4.98 17.75 9.12
N ILE A 308 -5.00 18.64 8.12
CA ILE A 308 -3.81 19.40 7.70
C ILE A 308 -3.38 20.39 8.78
N ASP A 309 -4.20 21.40 9.08
CA ASP A 309 -3.83 22.49 9.99
C ASP A 309 -3.92 22.08 11.47
N GLY A 310 -4.67 21.01 11.78
CA GLY A 310 -4.99 20.62 13.15
C GLY A 310 -4.25 19.40 13.69
N TRP A 311 -3.78 18.49 12.82
CA TRP A 311 -3.08 17.28 13.24
C TRP A 311 -1.70 17.17 12.60
N LEU A 312 -1.61 17.23 11.27
CA LEU A 312 -0.34 17.03 10.56
C LEU A 312 0.72 18.05 10.97
N VAL A 313 0.36 19.33 11.10
CA VAL A 313 1.30 20.38 11.58
C VAL A 313 1.92 20.04 12.94
N ASP A 314 1.19 19.36 13.82
CA ASP A 314 1.67 18.96 15.15
C ASP A 314 2.33 17.57 15.17
N TYR A 315 2.08 16.76 14.14
CA TYR A 315 2.45 15.33 14.11
C TYR A 315 3.57 15.01 13.12
N GLN A 316 3.91 15.93 12.22
CA GLN A 316 5.03 15.81 11.30
C GLN A 316 6.29 16.50 11.84
N ALA A 317 7.45 15.99 11.45
CA ALA A 317 8.71 16.68 11.66
C ALA A 317 8.88 17.79 10.63
N THR A 318 9.24 18.99 11.11
CA THR A 318 9.64 20.10 10.26
C THR A 318 11.00 20.63 10.68
N GLY A 319 11.77 21.12 9.71
CA GLY A 319 13.06 21.74 9.97
C GLY A 319 13.51 22.59 8.80
N SER A 320 14.49 23.46 9.02
CA SER A 320 15.09 24.20 7.92
C SER A 320 16.01 23.29 7.11
N ILE A 321 16.06 23.48 5.79
CA ILE A 321 16.98 22.81 4.89
C ILE A 321 17.82 23.84 4.11
N VAL A 322 19.12 23.59 4.03
CA VAL A 322 20.06 24.37 3.21
C VAL A 322 20.78 23.40 2.28
N ALA A 323 20.82 23.71 0.99
CA ALA A 323 21.52 22.92 -0.02
C ALA A 323 22.07 23.84 -1.12
N ASP A 324 23.09 23.37 -1.85
CA ASP A 324 23.64 24.10 -3.00
C ASP A 324 22.93 23.73 -4.32
N VAL A 325 21.91 22.88 -4.24
CA VAL A 325 21.08 22.36 -5.34
C VAL A 325 19.60 22.48 -4.98
N ASN A 326 18.76 22.69 -5.98
CA ASN A 326 17.30 22.78 -5.79
C ASN A 326 16.72 21.38 -5.58
N LEU A 327 16.48 21.02 -4.32
CA LEU A 327 15.92 19.73 -3.95
C LEU A 327 14.39 19.73 -4.06
N ALA A 328 13.83 18.65 -4.60
CA ALA A 328 12.40 18.40 -4.63
C ALA A 328 11.96 17.53 -3.44
N MET A 329 12.79 16.54 -3.08
CA MET A 329 12.46 15.53 -2.08
C MET A 329 13.71 15.05 -1.34
N ILE A 330 13.51 14.55 -0.12
CA ILE A 330 14.52 13.78 0.62
C ILE A 330 13.92 12.43 1.04
N PHE A 331 14.77 11.41 1.07
CA PHE A 331 14.42 10.04 1.43
C PHE A 331 15.25 9.68 2.64
N VAL A 332 14.63 9.10 3.65
CA VAL A 332 15.34 8.55 4.79
C VAL A 332 15.20 7.05 4.73
N GLU A 333 16.31 6.36 4.48
CA GLU A 333 16.32 4.91 4.42
C GLU A 333 16.07 4.32 5.80
N ASN A 334 15.22 3.30 5.85
CA ASN A 334 14.89 2.57 7.07
C ASN A 334 15.16 1.08 6.86
N ASP A 335 15.89 0.46 7.78
CA ASP A 335 16.09 -1.00 7.78
C ASP A 335 14.82 -1.78 8.18
N ASP A 336 13.78 -1.07 8.66
CA ASP A 336 12.49 -1.66 8.98
C ASP A 336 11.68 -1.96 7.71
N TYR A 337 11.69 -3.25 7.34
CA TYR A 337 10.94 -3.76 6.20
C TYR A 337 9.43 -3.56 6.34
N MET A 338 8.89 -3.45 7.56
CA MET A 338 7.47 -3.29 7.79
C MET A 338 6.98 -1.90 7.43
N SER A 339 7.77 -0.87 7.72
CA SER A 339 7.29 0.51 7.65
C SER A 339 7.50 1.14 6.28
N GLY A 340 8.65 0.94 5.66
CA GLY A 340 9.05 1.75 4.51
C GLY A 340 10.20 2.69 4.81
N SER A 341 10.86 3.12 3.73
CA SER A 341 11.59 4.40 3.72
C SER A 341 10.57 5.54 3.80
N ILE A 342 10.96 6.67 4.39
CA ILE A 342 10.10 7.86 4.40
C ILE A 342 10.49 8.78 3.26
N GLU A 343 9.49 9.19 2.50
CA GLU A 343 9.58 10.30 1.56
C GLU A 343 9.19 11.60 2.28
N SER A 344 10.06 12.60 2.20
CA SER A 344 9.82 13.89 2.84
C SER A 344 9.90 14.99 1.78
N VAL A 345 8.92 15.87 1.79
CA VAL A 345 8.86 16.96 0.80
C VAL A 345 9.71 18.13 1.23
N VAL A 346 10.36 18.75 0.25
CA VAL A 346 11.15 19.98 0.42
C VAL A 346 10.41 21.14 -0.22
N ASP A 347 9.99 22.11 0.58
CA ASP A 347 9.62 23.43 0.07
C ASP A 347 10.88 24.29 0.00
N TYR A 348 11.60 24.14 -1.10
CA TYR A 348 12.87 24.84 -1.32
C TYR A 348 12.70 26.36 -1.30
N SER A 349 11.54 26.89 -1.72
CA SER A 349 11.26 28.32 -1.72
C SER A 349 11.22 28.92 -0.32
N LYS A 350 10.79 28.12 0.66
CA LYS A 350 10.76 28.48 2.08
C LYS A 350 11.98 27.97 2.85
N GLY A 351 12.81 27.12 2.24
CA GLY A 351 13.96 26.49 2.88
C GLY A 351 13.55 25.57 4.04
N ILE A 352 12.45 24.82 3.87
CA ILE A 352 11.95 23.87 4.87
C ILE A 352 11.74 22.48 4.26
N TYR A 353 11.71 21.47 5.13
CA TYR A 353 11.24 20.13 4.78
C TYR A 353 10.13 19.69 5.75
N GLU A 354 9.30 18.74 5.31
CA GLU A 354 8.26 18.09 6.11
C GLU A 354 8.38 16.57 5.98
N SER A 355 8.37 15.85 7.12
CA SER A 355 8.61 14.41 7.16
C SER A 355 7.74 13.70 8.19
N ARG A 356 7.25 12.49 7.87
CA ARG A 356 6.38 11.65 8.70
C ARG A 356 7.19 10.60 9.48
N LEU A 357 7.99 11.07 10.45
CA LEU A 357 8.99 10.28 11.20
C LEU A 357 8.43 9.48 12.39
N GLU A 358 7.12 9.42 12.58
CA GLU A 358 6.48 8.75 13.73
C GLU A 358 6.76 7.24 13.78
N THR A 359 7.06 6.62 12.62
CA THR A 359 7.39 5.19 12.52
C THR A 359 8.87 4.90 12.78
N PHE A 360 9.71 5.95 12.86
CA PHE A 360 11.15 5.79 13.07
C PHE A 360 11.49 5.72 14.56
N LYS A 361 12.38 4.79 14.88
CA LYS A 361 13.01 4.72 16.20
C LYS A 361 14.10 5.80 16.30
N ASP A 362 14.47 6.16 17.52
CA ASP A 362 15.65 7.00 17.74
C ASP A 362 16.89 6.29 17.16
N GLY A 363 17.62 6.96 16.27
CA GLY A 363 18.71 6.33 15.53
C GLY A 363 19.42 7.24 14.54
N THR A 364 20.42 6.68 13.87
CA THR A 364 21.12 7.32 12.74
C THR A 364 20.76 6.56 11.48
N TYR A 365 20.37 7.30 10.45
CA TYR A 365 19.85 6.79 9.20
C TYR A 365 20.56 7.43 8.01
N GLU A 366 20.53 6.77 6.86
CA GLU A 366 21.05 7.33 5.62
C GLU A 366 19.95 8.16 4.94
N LEU A 367 20.28 9.41 4.63
CA LEU A 367 19.43 10.32 3.88
C LEU A 367 19.95 10.48 2.46
N TYR A 368 19.02 10.37 1.51
CA TYR A 368 19.22 10.68 0.11
C TYR A 368 18.35 11.89 -0.26
N ALA A 369 18.72 12.58 -1.32
CA ALA A 369 17.95 13.72 -1.81
C ALA A 369 17.79 13.64 -3.33
N LEU A 370 16.64 14.05 -3.84
CA LEU A 370 16.35 14.13 -5.26
C LEU A 370 16.19 15.60 -5.65
N ASP A 371 16.87 16.03 -6.72
CA ASP A 371 16.62 17.34 -7.31
C ASP A 371 15.44 17.32 -8.29
N SER A 372 15.02 18.50 -8.74
CA SER A 372 13.92 18.64 -9.70
C SER A 372 14.21 18.07 -11.10
N ALA A 373 15.40 17.51 -11.33
CA ALA A 373 15.81 16.86 -12.57
C ALA A 373 16.09 15.35 -12.33
N ASP A 374 15.49 14.79 -11.29
CA ASP A 374 15.57 13.39 -10.89
C ASP A 374 17.00 12.88 -10.62
N LYS A 375 17.93 13.78 -10.27
CA LYS A 375 19.26 13.36 -9.83
C LYS A 375 19.28 13.09 -8.35
N VAL A 376 19.90 11.97 -8.00
CA VAL A 376 20.02 11.49 -6.63
C VAL A 376 21.33 11.95 -6.01
N TYR A 377 21.25 12.46 -4.79
CA TYR A 377 22.38 12.89 -3.96
C TYR A 377 22.40 12.12 -2.64
N GLY A 378 23.59 11.91 -2.07
CA GLY A 378 23.79 11.17 -0.81
C GLY A 378 24.68 9.93 -0.97
N PRO A 379 24.71 9.03 0.05
CA PRO A 379 24.03 9.17 1.34
C PRO A 379 24.68 10.23 2.25
N VAL A 380 23.89 10.80 3.16
CA VAL A 380 24.39 11.53 4.33
C VAL A 380 23.73 11.02 5.60
N ASN A 381 24.48 10.94 6.70
CA ASN A 381 23.94 10.47 7.96
C ASN A 381 23.07 11.56 8.62
N VAL A 382 21.83 11.20 8.94
CA VAL A 382 20.92 12.01 9.75
C VAL A 382 20.57 11.29 11.04
N THR A 383 20.30 12.06 12.10
CA THR A 383 19.86 11.49 13.38
C THR A 383 18.39 11.80 13.58
N VAL A 384 17.56 10.76 13.71
CA VAL A 384 16.18 10.88 14.15
C VAL A 384 16.15 10.73 15.66
N LYS A 385 15.53 11.70 16.35
CA LYS A 385 15.32 11.65 17.79
C LYS A 385 13.96 12.23 18.15
N ASN A 386 13.16 11.48 18.90
CA ASN A 386 11.78 11.82 19.25
C ASN A 386 10.98 12.21 17.99
N HIS A 387 11.07 11.40 16.94
CA HIS A 387 10.39 11.64 15.66
C HIS A 387 10.75 12.97 14.97
N ALA A 388 11.99 13.46 15.15
CA ALA A 388 12.48 14.66 14.49
C ALA A 388 13.92 14.49 13.97
N MET A 389 14.23 15.07 12.81
CA MET A 389 15.60 15.11 12.24
C MET A 389 16.36 16.42 12.53
N GLY A 390 15.67 17.47 12.98
CA GLY A 390 16.27 18.80 13.21
C GLY A 390 16.56 19.55 11.91
N ASN A 391 17.48 20.52 11.93
CA ASN A 391 17.82 21.28 10.72
C ASN A 391 18.82 20.51 9.85
N LEU A 392 18.59 20.49 8.54
CA LEU A 392 19.43 19.80 7.57
C LEU A 392 20.34 20.79 6.83
N ASN A 393 21.64 20.47 6.78
CA ASN A 393 22.60 21.18 5.95
C ASN A 393 23.21 20.18 4.95
N LEU A 394 22.76 20.29 3.70
CA LEU A 394 23.14 19.46 2.56
C LEU A 394 24.02 20.25 1.56
N THR A 395 24.64 21.35 1.98
CA THR A 395 25.70 22.03 1.20
C THR A 395 26.81 21.03 0.89
N GLY A 396 27.20 20.94 -0.38
CA GLY A 396 28.18 19.98 -0.86
C GLY A 396 27.74 18.50 -0.82
N ILE A 397 26.44 18.19 -0.71
CA ILE A 397 25.95 16.80 -0.78
C ILE A 397 26.44 16.14 -2.09
N PRO A 398 27.09 14.96 -2.02
CA PRO A 398 27.66 14.34 -3.21
C PRO A 398 26.57 13.81 -4.12
N LEU A 399 26.78 13.89 -5.44
CA LEU A 399 25.96 13.14 -6.40
C LEU A 399 26.14 11.65 -6.12
N CYS A 400 25.03 10.94 -5.98
CA CYS A 400 25.07 9.51 -5.74
C CYS A 400 25.47 8.77 -7.02
N THR A 401 26.47 7.89 -6.90
CA THR A 401 27.07 7.16 -8.04
C THR A 401 27.02 5.64 -7.87
N SER A 402 26.38 5.16 -6.80
CA SER A 402 26.17 3.73 -6.56
C SER A 402 25.05 3.16 -7.43
N ALA A 403 25.08 1.84 -7.63
CA ALA A 403 24.01 1.08 -8.28
C ALA A 403 22.62 1.39 -7.67
N PHE A 404 22.55 1.55 -6.35
CA PHE A 404 21.37 1.99 -5.59
C PHE A 404 20.70 3.28 -6.10
N CYS A 405 21.47 4.17 -6.73
CA CYS A 405 21.01 5.43 -7.29
C CYS A 405 20.97 5.42 -8.82
N SER A 406 21.36 4.31 -9.44
CA SER A 406 21.49 4.14 -10.89
C SER A 406 20.72 2.93 -11.43
N GLU A 407 19.87 2.27 -10.64
CA GLU A 407 18.81 1.39 -11.15
C GLU A 407 17.77 2.28 -11.84
N GLN A 408 18.15 2.72 -13.04
CA GLN A 408 17.42 3.64 -13.92
C GLN A 408 17.34 3.12 -15.36
N ASP A 409 17.54 1.81 -15.59
CA ASP A 409 17.42 1.20 -16.93
C ASP A 409 16.28 0.19 -17.02
#